data_AF-A0A1Q9S417-F1
#
_entry.id   AF-A0A1Q9S417-F1
#
_cell.length_a   1.000
_cell.length_b   1.000
_cell.length_c   1.000
_cell.angle_alpha   90.00
_cell.angle_beta   90.00
_cell.angle_gamma   90.00
#
_symmetry.space_group_name_H-M   'P 1'
#
loop_
_entity.id
_entity.type
_entity.pdbx_description
1 polymer ?
#
loop_
_entity_poly.entity_id
_entity_poly.type
_entity_poly.pdbx_seq_one_letter_code
_entity_poly.pdbx_strand_id
1 'polypeptide(L)'
;MPQDAERLAELARVLARDVRDLSDEELIEAARASGEITKLGPERTGRLLAELYGRDRLSWPRIAELVGLPMTTVYSWARPYLPPDPGEERSPRQGRTTS
;
A
#
# COMPACT_ATOMS: atom_id res chain seq x y z
N MET A 1 -9.71 11.83 -10.39
CA MET A 1 -8.42 11.89 -9.68
C MET A 1 -7.39 12.75 -10.44
N PRO A 2 -7.61 14.06 -10.68
CA PRO A 2 -6.59 14.93 -11.32
C PRO A 2 -5.57 15.53 -10.33
N GLN A 3 -5.95 15.78 -9.08
CA GLN A 3 -5.13 16.49 -8.09
C GLN A 3 -3.89 15.71 -7.63
N ASP A 4 -3.97 14.37 -7.61
CA ASP A 4 -2.81 13.53 -7.23
C ASP A 4 -1.72 13.53 -8.30
N ALA A 5 -2.12 13.60 -9.58
CA ALA A 5 -1.18 13.63 -10.70
C ALA A 5 -0.42 14.97 -10.73
N GLU A 6 -1.11 16.09 -10.46
CA GLU A 6 -0.49 17.41 -10.34
C GLU A 6 0.46 17.48 -9.14
N ARG A 7 0.06 16.95 -7.97
CA ARG A 7 0.94 16.86 -6.79
C ARG A 7 2.17 15.99 -7.04
N LEU A 8 2.01 14.88 -7.75
CA LEU A 8 3.10 13.97 -8.10
C LEU A 8 4.07 14.64 -9.10
N ALA A 9 3.55 15.38 -10.07
CA ALA A 9 4.34 16.14 -11.04
C ALA A 9 5.13 17.28 -10.36
N GLU A 10 4.51 17.97 -9.41
CA GLU A 10 5.18 19.03 -8.64
C GLU A 10 6.29 18.47 -7.76
N LEU A 11 6.04 17.36 -7.06
CA LEU A 11 7.08 16.67 -6.29
C LEU A 11 8.22 16.19 -7.20
N ALA A 12 7.90 15.63 -8.38
CA ALA A 12 8.92 15.20 -9.34
C ALA A 12 9.80 16.36 -9.83
N ARG A 13 9.24 17.56 -10.00
CA ARG A 13 10.01 18.77 -10.36
C ARG A 13 10.92 19.23 -9.23
N VAL A 14 10.44 19.23 -7.99
CA VAL A 14 11.25 19.61 -6.82
C VAL A 14 12.37 18.59 -6.57
N LEU A 15 12.09 17.29 -6.70
CA LEU A 15 13.08 16.21 -6.55
C LEU A 15 14.08 16.12 -7.72
N ALA A 16 13.80 16.76 -8.86
CA ALA A 16 14.73 16.84 -9.99
C ALA A 16 15.82 17.90 -9.80
N ARG A 17 15.68 18.80 -8.81
CA ARG A 17 16.72 19.77 -8.41
C ARG A 17 17.65 19.13 -7.37
N ASP A 18 18.89 19.61 -7.30
CA ASP A 18 19.80 19.21 -6.22
C ASP A 18 19.20 19.65 -4.87
N VAL A 19 19.14 18.73 -3.91
CA VAL A 19 18.55 18.97 -2.57
C VAL A 19 19.23 20.14 -1.86
N ARG A 20 20.50 20.43 -2.19
CA ARG A 20 21.27 21.55 -1.63
C ARG A 20 20.83 22.92 -2.14
N ASP A 21 20.08 22.96 -3.25
CA ASP A 21 19.58 24.19 -3.88
C ASP A 21 18.12 24.48 -3.52
N LEU A 22 17.52 23.71 -2.61
CA LEU A 22 16.16 23.91 -2.11
C LEU A 22 16.18 24.76 -0.84
N SER A 23 15.26 25.71 -0.76
CA SER A 23 14.97 26.44 0.48
C SER A 23 14.34 25.54 1.54
N ASP A 24 14.42 25.95 2.81
CA ASP A 24 13.78 25.23 3.92
C ASP A 24 12.26 25.03 3.69
N GLU A 25 11.58 26.02 3.11
CA GLU A 25 10.17 25.94 2.76
C GLU A 25 9.91 24.89 1.67
N GLU A 26 10.70 24.88 0.60
CA GLU A 26 10.63 23.87 -0.47
C GLU A 26 10.93 22.45 0.05
N LEU A 27 11.89 22.31 0.97
CA LEU A 27 12.22 21.03 1.62
C LEU A 27 11.06 20.52 2.49
N ILE A 28 10.41 21.41 3.26
CA ILE A 28 9.25 21.07 4.08
C ILE A 28 8.07 20.64 3.21
N GLU A 29 7.81 21.36 2.12
CA GLU A 29 6.74 21.01 1.18
C GLU A 29 7.01 19.67 0.49
N ALA A 30 8.23 19.44 0.01
CA ALA A 30 8.64 18.18 -0.59
C ALA A 30 8.51 17.01 0.40
N ALA A 31 8.93 17.19 1.65
CA ALA A 31 8.80 16.18 2.70
C ALA A 31 7.33 15.88 3.03
N ARG A 32 6.47 16.90 3.12
CA ARG A 32 5.02 16.70 3.33
C ARG A 32 4.37 15.96 2.16
N ALA A 33 4.65 16.37 0.93
CA ALA A 33 4.12 15.73 -0.27
C ALA A 33 4.59 14.26 -0.38
N SER A 34 5.88 14.01 -0.11
CA SER A 34 6.45 12.65 -0.03
C SER A 34 5.80 11.82 1.06
N GLY A 35 5.54 12.41 2.23
CA GLY A 35 4.84 11.74 3.35
C GLY A 35 3.39 11.36 3.00
N GLU A 36 2.66 12.23 2.32
CA GLU A 36 1.27 11.93 1.88
C GLU A 36 1.23 10.85 0.79
N ILE A 37 2.16 10.87 -0.16
CA ILE A 37 2.33 9.79 -1.14
C ILE A 37 2.69 8.48 -0.44
N THR A 38 3.53 8.53 0.59
CA THR A 38 3.90 7.35 1.40
C THR A 38 2.75 6.82 2.24
N LYS A 39 1.78 7.67 2.66
CA LYS A 39 0.57 7.23 3.36
C LYS A 39 -0.45 6.59 2.41
N LEU A 40 -0.65 7.19 1.24
CA LEU A 40 -1.59 6.69 0.22
C LEU A 40 -1.02 5.52 -0.60
N GLY A 41 0.31 5.40 -0.63
CA GLY A 41 1.06 4.36 -1.33
C GLY A 41 0.66 2.96 -0.89
N PRO A 42 0.78 2.59 0.39
CA PRO A 42 0.37 1.29 0.92
C PRO A 42 -1.09 0.95 0.66
N GLU A 43 -1.99 1.93 0.76
CA GLU A 43 -3.43 1.71 0.51
C GLU A 43 -3.71 1.37 -0.95
N ARG A 44 -3.23 2.21 -1.88
CA ARG A 44 -3.43 2.01 -3.33
C ARG A 44 -2.68 0.78 -3.82
N THR A 45 -1.43 0.62 -3.38
CA THR A 45 -0.60 -0.53 -3.73
C THR A 45 -1.21 -1.82 -3.19
N GLY A 46 -1.70 -1.81 -1.96
CA GLY A 46 -2.40 -2.95 -1.35
C GLY A 46 -3.59 -3.43 -2.18
N ARG A 47 -4.43 -2.51 -2.66
CA ARG A 47 -5.57 -2.85 -3.55
C ARG A 47 -5.10 -3.47 -4.87
N LEU A 48 -4.05 -2.92 -5.48
CA LEU A 48 -3.48 -3.46 -6.73
C LEU A 48 -2.88 -4.86 -6.53
N LEU A 49 -2.16 -5.07 -5.42
CA LEU A 49 -1.58 -6.37 -5.06
C LEU A 49 -2.64 -7.43 -4.78
N ALA A 50 -3.73 -7.06 -4.08
CA ALA A 50 -4.87 -7.94 -3.84
C ALA A 50 -5.56 -8.35 -5.15
N GLU A 51 -5.75 -7.39 -6.05
CA GLU A 51 -6.33 -7.66 -7.38
C GLU A 51 -5.42 -8.55 -8.23
N LEU A 52 -4.10 -8.31 -8.21
CA LEU A 52 -3.12 -9.12 -8.92
C LEU A 52 -3.13 -10.58 -8.44
N TYR A 53 -3.21 -10.79 -7.13
CA TYR A 53 -3.35 -12.11 -6.52
C TYR A 53 -4.66 -12.80 -6.97
N GLY A 54 -5.77 -12.06 -7.04
CA GLY A 54 -7.06 -12.58 -7.46
C GLY A 54 -7.15 -12.95 -8.95
N ARG A 55 -6.47 -12.21 -9.83
CA ARG A 55 -6.57 -12.39 -11.30
C ARG A 55 -5.65 -13.47 -11.86
N ASP A 56 -4.39 -13.51 -11.45
CA ASP A 56 -3.36 -14.31 -12.14
C ASP A 56 -3.02 -15.63 -11.43
N ARG A 57 -3.71 -15.99 -10.32
CA ARG A 57 -3.36 -17.10 -9.41
C ARG A 57 -1.87 -17.13 -9.05
N LEU A 58 -1.21 -15.98 -9.05
CA LEU A 58 0.19 -15.89 -8.69
C LEU A 58 0.32 -16.09 -7.17
N SER A 59 1.34 -16.83 -6.76
CA SER A 59 1.66 -16.96 -5.35
C SER A 59 2.22 -15.62 -4.83
N TRP A 60 2.01 -15.33 -3.53
CA TRP A 60 2.60 -14.15 -2.90
C TRP A 60 4.12 -14.01 -3.10
N PRO A 61 4.93 -15.10 -3.03
CA PRO A 61 6.34 -15.01 -3.38
C PRO A 61 6.60 -14.53 -4.80
N ARG A 62 5.82 -15.01 -5.78
CA ARG A 62 5.99 -14.59 -7.19
C ARG A 62 5.59 -13.14 -7.40
N ILE A 63 4.53 -12.68 -6.73
CA ILE A 63 4.15 -11.27 -6.75
C ILE A 63 5.27 -10.41 -6.16
N ALA A 64 5.82 -10.81 -5.01
CA ALA A 64 6.93 -10.10 -4.35
C ALA A 64 8.18 -9.98 -5.23
N GLU A 65 8.55 -11.07 -5.91
CA GLU A 65 9.65 -11.08 -6.89
C GLU A 65 9.39 -10.10 -8.04
N LEU A 66 8.19 -10.10 -8.63
CA LEU A 66 7.84 -9.27 -9.78
C LEU A 66 7.80 -7.76 -9.45
N VAL A 67 7.36 -7.40 -8.25
CA VAL A 67 7.24 -5.99 -7.82
C VAL A 67 8.48 -5.48 -7.08
N GLY A 68 9.46 -6.35 -6.80
CA GLY A 68 10.70 -5.98 -6.13
C GLY A 68 10.55 -5.58 -4.66
N LEU A 69 9.49 -6.05 -3.97
CA LEU A 69 9.23 -5.75 -2.56
C LEU A 69 9.33 -7.00 -1.69
N PRO A 70 9.67 -6.88 -0.40
CA PRO A 70 9.62 -8.00 0.53
C PRO A 70 8.21 -8.61 0.58
N MET A 71 8.14 -9.94 0.58
CA MET A 71 6.86 -10.66 0.61
C MET A 71 5.98 -10.27 1.81
N THR A 72 6.59 -10.01 2.97
CA THR A 72 5.88 -9.55 4.17
C THR A 72 5.22 -8.19 3.96
N THR A 73 5.89 -7.26 3.28
CA THR A 73 5.35 -5.95 2.91
C THR A 73 4.19 -6.10 1.93
N VAL A 74 4.38 -6.91 0.88
CA VAL A 74 3.35 -7.20 -0.14
C VAL A 74 2.09 -7.74 0.51
N TYR A 75 2.23 -8.78 1.35
CA TYR A 75 1.10 -9.37 2.05
C TYR A 75 0.47 -8.41 3.05
N SER A 76 1.27 -7.70 3.85
CA SER A 76 0.77 -6.76 4.85
C SER A 76 -0.06 -5.63 4.23
N TRP A 77 0.33 -5.13 3.06
CA TRP A 77 -0.42 -4.10 2.35
C TRP A 77 -1.66 -4.65 1.64
N ALA A 78 -1.59 -5.86 1.09
CA ALA A 78 -2.71 -6.47 0.38
C ALA A 78 -3.81 -7.02 1.31
N ARG A 79 -3.43 -7.53 2.49
CA ARG A 79 -4.32 -8.24 3.42
C ARG A 79 -5.66 -7.53 3.70
N PRO A 80 -5.73 -6.20 3.93
CA PRO A 80 -7.00 -5.53 4.21
C PRO A 80 -8.02 -5.57 3.06
N TYR A 81 -7.59 -5.90 1.84
CA TYR A 81 -8.40 -5.89 0.62
C TYR A 81 -8.68 -7.28 0.06
N LEU A 82 -8.16 -8.32 0.69
CA LEU A 82 -8.46 -9.69 0.29
C LEU A 82 -9.88 -10.06 0.72
N PRO A 83 -10.59 -10.89 -0.06
CA PRO A 83 -11.85 -11.45 0.40
C PRO A 83 -11.61 -12.22 1.70
N PRO A 84 -12.57 -12.22 2.64
CA PRO A 84 -12.47 -13.01 3.85
C PRO A 84 -12.26 -14.48 3.48
N ASP A 85 -11.32 -15.14 4.15
CA ASP A 85 -11.01 -16.53 3.90
C ASP A 85 -12.28 -17.36 4.19
N PRO A 86 -12.78 -18.19 3.24
CA PRO A 86 -14.00 -18.98 3.44
C PRO A 86 -13.93 -19.96 4.63
N GLY A 87 -12.78 -20.11 5.30
CA GLY A 87 -12.60 -20.90 6.51
C GLY A 87 -12.71 -20.14 7.85
N GLU A 88 -12.84 -18.81 7.85
CA GLU A 88 -13.14 -18.02 9.06
C GLU A 88 -14.65 -17.81 9.25
N GLU A 89 -15.46 -18.86 9.01
CA GLU A 89 -16.76 -18.93 9.67
C GLU A 89 -16.51 -18.98 11.18
N ARG A 90 -16.84 -17.86 11.83
CA ARG A 90 -16.97 -17.69 13.27
C ARG A 90 -17.26 -19.03 13.94
N SER A 91 -16.27 -19.61 14.61
CA SER A 91 -16.55 -20.66 15.60
C SER A 91 -17.63 -20.09 16.53
N PRO A 92 -18.87 -20.61 16.52
CA PRO A 92 -19.83 -20.20 17.52
C PRO A 92 -19.23 -20.66 18.84
N ARG A 93 -19.02 -19.72 19.77
CA ARG A 93 -18.67 -20.07 21.16
C ARG A 93 -19.70 -21.09 21.60
N GLN A 94 -19.30 -22.35 21.68
CA GLN A 94 -20.18 -23.43 22.08
C GLN A 94 -20.78 -23.06 23.42
N GLY A 95 -22.12 -23.06 23.48
CA GLY A 95 -22.85 -22.91 24.71
C GLY A 95 -22.38 -23.98 25.69
N ARG A 96 -21.83 -23.55 26.81
CA ARG A 96 -21.77 -24.39 28.01
C ARG A 96 -23.13 -24.27 28.70
N THR A 97 -24.06 -25.12 28.27
CA THR A 97 -25.15 -25.61 29.12
C THR A 97 -24.77 -27.01 29.56
N THR A 98 -24.57 -27.20 30.85
CA THR A 98 -24.81 -28.43 31.63
C THR A 98 -24.80 -27.97 33.09
N SER A 99 -25.98 -27.87 33.71
CA SER A 99 -26.63 -28.89 34.56
C SER A 99 -26.12 -28.87 35.99
#